data_AF-A0A6A4G3C2-F1
#
_entry.id   AF-A0A6A4G3C2-F1
#
_cell.length_a   1.000
_cell.length_b   1.000
_cell.length_c   1.000
_cell.angle_alpha   90.00
_cell.angle_beta   90.00
_cell.angle_gamma   90.00
#
_symmetry.space_group_name_H-M   'P 1'
#
loop_
_entity.id
_entity.type
_entity.pdbx_description
1 polymer ?
#
loop_
_entity_poly.entity_id
_entity_poly.type
_entity_poly.pdbx_seq_one_letter_code
_entity_poly.pdbx_strand_id
1 'polypeptide(L)'
;MAHRYSPSLAPDPARQVHDRYWAFSWQEMALYDMSAIINYVLTTTGHSTLCYVGNSEGTMQAFAGFSVDQELARKVSYFGALAPVAYLGHIPSSIF
;
A
#
# COMPACT_ATOMS: atom_id res chain seq x y z
N MET A 1 11.31 -22.11 -48.33
CA MET A 1 12.26 -22.49 -47.26
C MET A 1 13.06 -21.24 -46.90
N ALA A 2 13.08 -20.66 -45.71
CA ALA A 2 12.72 -21.16 -44.38
C ALA A 2 12.15 -20.01 -43.53
N HIS A 3 10.97 -20.23 -42.93
CA HIS A 3 10.47 -19.44 -41.81
C HIS A 3 11.37 -19.72 -40.59
N ARG A 4 12.15 -18.72 -40.15
CA ARG A 4 12.81 -18.80 -38.84
C ARG A 4 11.76 -18.48 -37.77
N TYR A 5 11.40 -19.51 -37.02
CA TYR A 5 10.78 -19.38 -35.70
C TYR A 5 11.70 -18.50 -34.83
N SER A 6 11.21 -17.34 -34.40
CA SER A 6 11.80 -16.62 -33.26
C SER A 6 11.43 -17.40 -31.99
N PRO A 7 12.40 -17.92 -31.22
CA PRO A 7 12.10 -18.53 -29.94
C PRO A 7 11.55 -17.44 -29.02
N SER A 8 10.42 -17.70 -28.34
CA SER A 8 9.95 -16.81 -27.28
C SER A 8 11.04 -16.72 -26.22
N LEU A 9 11.70 -15.56 -26.15
CA LEU A 9 12.69 -15.27 -25.12
C LEU A 9 11.95 -15.29 -23.78
N ALA A 10 12.27 -16.26 -22.93
CA ALA A 10 11.87 -16.21 -21.53
C ALA A 10 12.26 -14.81 -20.98
N PRO A 11 11.43 -14.19 -20.13
CA PRO A 11 11.74 -12.86 -19.64
C PRO A 11 13.08 -12.89 -18.90
N ASP A 12 13.93 -11.89 -19.13
CA ASP A 12 15.22 -11.72 -18.45
C ASP A 12 15.05 -11.93 -16.93
N PRO A 13 15.79 -12.88 -16.30
CA PRO A 13 15.68 -13.16 -14.88
C PRO A 13 15.88 -11.93 -13.99
N ALA A 14 16.78 -11.02 -14.37
CA ALA A 14 17.00 -9.79 -13.62
C ALA A 14 15.78 -8.87 -13.68
N ARG A 15 15.16 -8.78 -14.87
CA ARG A 15 13.89 -8.07 -15.06
C ARG A 15 12.75 -8.69 -14.25
N GLN A 16 12.67 -10.02 -14.16
CA GLN A 16 11.64 -10.68 -13.34
C GLN A 16 11.80 -10.40 -11.83
N VAL A 17 13.02 -10.30 -11.32
CA VAL A 17 13.24 -9.93 -9.91
C VAL A 17 12.85 -8.47 -9.70
N HIS A 18 13.26 -7.57 -10.60
CA HIS A 18 12.90 -6.16 -10.56
C HIS A 18 11.38 -5.95 -10.61
N ASP A 19 10.70 -6.56 -11.58
CA ASP A 19 9.26 -6.39 -11.77
C ASP A 19 8.47 -6.95 -10.59
N ARG A 20 8.95 -8.04 -9.95
CA ARG A 20 8.35 -8.57 -8.72
C ARG A 20 8.57 -7.69 -7.49
N TYR A 21 9.71 -7.00 -7.40
CA TYR A 21 9.98 -6.08 -6.31
C TYR A 21 8.99 -4.91 -6.31
N TRP A 22 8.66 -4.39 -7.50
CA TRP A 22 7.68 -3.30 -7.67
C TRP A 22 6.24 -3.78 -7.90
N ALA A 23 5.98 -5.08 -7.77
CA ALA A 23 4.63 -5.65 -7.90
C ALA A 23 3.82 -5.45 -6.61
N PHE A 24 3.68 -4.21 -6.18
CA PHE A 24 2.84 -3.80 -5.06
C PHE A 24 2.01 -2.57 -5.43
N SER A 25 0.98 -2.32 -4.65
CA SER A 25 0.14 -1.14 -4.70
C SER A 25 -0.11 -0.62 -3.28
N TRP A 26 -0.96 0.40 -3.16
CA TRP A 26 -1.45 0.87 -1.87
C TRP A 26 -2.10 -0.23 -1.02
N GLN A 27 -2.55 -1.34 -1.65
CA GLN A 27 -3.20 -2.47 -0.95
C GLN A 27 -2.19 -3.20 -0.07
N GLU A 28 -1.02 -3.56 -0.61
CA GLU A 28 0.06 -4.17 0.17
C GLU A 28 0.54 -3.24 1.29
N MET A 29 0.59 -1.92 1.03
CA MET A 29 0.94 -0.94 2.05
C MET A 29 -0.10 -0.91 3.19
N ALA A 30 -1.39 -0.98 2.86
CA ALA A 30 -2.47 -1.03 3.84
C ALA A 30 -2.47 -2.34 4.68
N LEU A 31 -2.16 -3.47 4.03
CA LEU A 31 -2.22 -4.79 4.66
C LEU A 31 -0.96 -5.14 5.47
N TYR A 32 0.22 -4.75 4.98
CA TYR A 32 1.49 -5.18 5.54
C TYR A 32 2.23 -4.01 6.20
N ASP A 33 2.46 -2.92 5.48
CA ASP A 33 3.29 -1.81 5.97
C ASP A 33 2.65 -1.15 7.19
N MET A 34 1.34 -0.88 7.16
CA MET A 34 0.60 -0.26 8.27
C MET A 34 0.76 -1.04 9.58
N SER A 35 0.61 -2.36 9.54
CA SER A 35 0.75 -3.21 10.72
C SER A 35 2.20 -3.25 11.20
N ALA A 36 3.15 -3.40 10.28
CA ALA A 36 4.57 -3.42 10.61
C ALA A 36 5.02 -2.10 11.28
N ILE A 37 4.66 -0.96 10.71
CA ILE A 37 5.03 0.37 11.20
C ILE A 37 4.41 0.65 12.56
N ILE A 38 3.09 0.47 12.71
CA ILE A 38 2.40 0.76 13.98
C ILE A 38 2.97 -0.13 15.10
N ASN A 39 3.10 -1.44 14.86
CA ASN A 39 3.64 -2.35 15.88
C ASN A 39 5.09 -2.02 16.23
N TYR A 40 5.91 -1.66 15.25
CA TYR A 40 7.28 -1.22 15.49
C TYR A 40 7.31 0.01 16.39
N VAL A 41 6.55 1.07 16.05
CA VAL A 41 6.49 2.31 16.85
C VAL A 41 6.04 2.02 18.29
N LEU A 42 4.98 1.24 18.48
CA LEU A 42 4.46 0.91 19.82
C LEU A 42 5.47 0.08 20.63
N THR A 43 6.13 -0.88 19.98
CA THR A 43 7.16 -1.72 20.62
C THR A 43 8.38 -0.87 21.02
N THR A 44 8.85 -0.01 20.13
CA THR A 44 10.02 0.85 20.36
C THR A 44 9.76 1.90 21.43
N THR A 45 8.55 2.46 21.49
CA THR A 45 8.21 3.54 22.43
C THR A 45 7.63 3.04 23.74
N GLY A 46 7.10 1.81 23.79
CA GLY A 46 6.41 1.24 24.95
C GLY A 46 4.97 1.75 25.14
N HIS A 47 4.43 2.55 24.22
CA HIS A 47 3.04 2.99 24.26
C HIS A 47 2.07 1.88 23.82
N SER A 48 0.87 1.86 24.38
CA SER A 48 -0.19 0.93 23.99
C SER A 48 -0.99 1.37 22.75
N THR A 49 -1.00 2.67 22.47
CA THR A 49 -1.67 3.27 21.31
C THR A 49 -0.87 4.45 20.76
N LEU A 50 -1.15 4.86 19.52
CA LEU A 50 -0.60 6.06 18.89
C LEU A 50 -1.67 6.86 18.14
N CYS A 51 -1.38 8.13 17.86
CA CYS A 51 -2.16 8.92 16.92
C CYS A 51 -1.61 8.72 15.50
N TYR A 52 -2.47 8.36 14.55
CA TYR A 52 -2.10 8.29 13.13
C TYR A 52 -2.65 9.53 12.40
N VAL A 53 -1.79 10.21 11.64
CA VAL A 53 -2.20 11.32 10.77
C VAL A 53 -1.79 10.97 9.35
N GLY A 54 -2.78 10.77 8.49
CA GLY A 54 -2.58 10.45 7.08
C GLY A 54 -2.93 11.63 6.19
N ASN A 55 -2.22 11.79 5.08
CA ASN A 55 -2.57 12.73 4.02
C ASN A 55 -2.75 11.99 2.68
N SER A 56 -3.79 12.31 1.91
CA SER A 56 -4.02 11.73 0.58
C SER A 56 -4.02 10.19 0.63
N GLU A 57 -3.15 9.51 -0.11
CA GLU A 57 -3.02 8.04 -0.11
C GLU A 57 -2.77 7.45 1.30
N GLY A 58 -2.07 8.15 2.19
CA GLY A 58 -1.89 7.68 3.57
C GLY A 58 -3.22 7.51 4.31
N THR A 59 -4.24 8.29 3.95
CA THR A 59 -5.59 8.07 4.48
C THR A 59 -6.25 6.84 3.87
N MET A 60 -6.05 6.57 2.58
CA MET A 60 -6.56 5.38 1.90
C MET A 60 -6.01 4.11 2.52
N GLN A 61 -4.70 4.07 2.78
CA GLN A 61 -4.03 2.96 3.45
C GLN A 61 -4.62 2.72 4.84
N ALA A 62 -4.78 3.78 5.64
CA ALA A 62 -5.37 3.70 6.97
C ALA A 62 -6.84 3.22 6.92
N PHE A 63 -7.68 3.77 6.04
CA PHE A 63 -9.07 3.32 5.88
C PHE A 63 -9.14 1.84 5.51
N ALA A 64 -8.36 1.40 4.52
CA ALA A 64 -8.34 0.01 4.09
C ALA A 64 -7.82 -0.92 5.20
N GLY A 65 -6.65 -0.61 5.77
CA GLY A 65 -6.03 -1.41 6.82
C GLY A 65 -6.91 -1.54 8.06
N PHE A 66 -7.44 -0.43 8.58
CA PHE A 66 -8.28 -0.44 9.78
C PHE A 66 -9.66 -1.06 9.54
N SER A 67 -10.17 -1.06 8.31
CA SER A 67 -11.44 -1.74 7.99
C SER A 67 -11.30 -3.28 8.03
N VAL A 68 -10.12 -3.80 7.66
CA VAL A 68 -9.85 -5.24 7.58
C VAL A 68 -9.28 -5.79 8.88
N ASP A 69 -8.44 -5.02 9.59
CA ASP A 69 -7.81 -5.43 10.85
C ASP A 69 -8.25 -4.52 12.02
N GLN A 70 -9.26 -4.98 12.76
CA GLN A 70 -9.78 -4.27 13.92
C GLN A 70 -8.82 -4.29 15.13
N GLU A 71 -7.90 -5.25 15.22
CA GLU A 71 -6.88 -5.26 16.29
C GLU A 71 -5.82 -4.19 16.04
N LEU A 72 -5.46 -3.97 14.77
CA LEU A 72 -4.63 -2.84 14.39
C LEU A 72 -5.35 -1.51 14.64
N ALA A 73 -6.63 -1.41 14.27
CA ALA A 73 -7.42 -0.19 14.48
C ALA A 73 -7.48 0.22 15.97
N ARG A 74 -7.61 -0.74 16.89
CA ARG A 74 -7.61 -0.47 18.35
C ARG A 74 -6.30 0.09 18.90
N LYS A 75 -5.19 -0.10 18.16
CA LYS A 75 -3.88 0.47 18.51
C LYS A 75 -3.76 1.95 18.10
N VAL A 76 -4.74 2.49 17.38
CA VAL A 76 -4.77 3.88 16.95
C VAL A 76 -5.81 4.64 17.77
N SER A 77 -5.35 5.51 18.67
CA SER A 77 -6.23 6.27 19.57
C SER A 77 -6.92 7.45 18.88
N TYR A 78 -6.32 7.96 17.80
CA TYR A 78 -6.87 9.02 16.97
C TYR A 78 -6.39 8.86 15.53
N PHE A 79 -7.31 9.03 14.58
CA PHE A 79 -6.99 9.09 13.15
C PHE A 79 -7.34 10.47 12.59
N GLY A 80 -6.31 11.26 12.28
CA GLY A 80 -6.44 12.53 11.56
C GLY A 80 -6.29 12.30 10.06
N ALA A 81 -7.39 12.42 9.31
CA ALA A 81 -7.38 12.24 7.86
C ALA A 81 -7.36 13.60 7.12
N LEU A 82 -6.22 13.94 6.52
CA LEU A 82 -6.02 15.16 5.73
C LEU A 82 -6.18 14.86 4.24
N ALA A 83 -6.99 15.63 3.51
CA ALA A 83 -7.34 15.36 2.11
C ALA A 83 -7.71 13.87 1.87
N PRO A 84 -8.75 13.36 2.55
CA PRO A 84 -9.02 11.92 2.59
C PRO A 84 -9.37 11.34 1.23
N VAL A 85 -8.82 10.16 0.93
CA VAL A 85 -9.07 9.42 -0.31
C VAL A 85 -9.65 8.05 0.02
N ALA A 86 -10.89 7.83 -0.39
CA ALA A 86 -11.56 6.52 -0.32
C ALA A 86 -12.26 6.15 -1.65
N TYR A 87 -12.69 7.16 -2.42
CA TYR A 87 -13.32 6.98 -3.73
C TYR A 87 -12.87 8.12 -4.65
N LEU A 88 -12.51 7.79 -5.89
CA LEU A 88 -11.94 8.74 -6.86
C LEU A 88 -12.89 9.05 -8.04
N GLY A 89 -14.09 8.45 -8.09
CA GLY A 89 -14.92 8.47 -9.30
C GLY A 89 -15.48 9.83 -9.72
N HIS A 90 -15.38 10.86 -8.88
CA HIS A 90 -15.78 12.25 -9.22
C HIS A 90 -14.59 13.20 -9.38
N ILE A 91 -13.35 12.69 -9.43
CA ILE A 91 -12.19 13.54 -9.70
C ILE A 91 -12.05 13.69 -11.21
N PRO A 92 -12.23 14.91 -11.76
CA PRO A 92 -12.00 15.14 -13.18
C PRO A 92 -10.50 15.00 -13.46
N SER A 93 -10.14 14.13 -14.40
CA SER A 93 -8.81 14.14 -14.99
C SER A 93 -8.78 15.21 -16.07
N SER A 94 -7.80 16.11 -16.05
CA SER A 94 -7.59 17.05 -17.16
C SER A 94 -6.81 16.43 -18.33
N ILE A 95 -6.47 15.15 -18.24
CA ILE A 95 -5.63 14.41 -19.20
C ILE A 95 -6.46 13.40 -20.03
N PHE A 96 -7.76 13.27 -19.75
CA PHE A 96 -8.71 12.54 -20.58
C PHE A 96 -9.97 13.37 -20.84
#